data_AF-A0A1H8XRY8-F1
#
_entry.id   AF-A0A1H8XRY8-F1
#
_cell.length_a   1.000
_cell.length_b   1.000
_cell.length_c   1.000
_cell.angle_alpha   90.00
_cell.angle_beta   90.00
_cell.angle_gamma   90.00
#
_symmetry.space_group_name_H-M   'P 1'
#
loop_
_entity.id
_entity.type
_entity.pdbx_description
1 polymer ?
#
loop_
_entity_poly.entity_id
_entity_poly.type
_entity_poly.pdbx_seq_one_letter_code
_entity_poly.pdbx_strand_id
1 'polypeptide(L)'
;MTGRPRSGPLRAASLGAALSVAALLSVAPAEAQVSSFLDGLFGRKDPAAEAPQPDAAPGQAPTAGQGSGQASGQASGQASGSSARAPLPPRRPASLGGGKGAAPEPVETAAVPAAAPAQVAAVTPATAVDPGNPAAVIERANAYFNGVTTLTGNFVQIGADGRKIGGKLTLAKPGRLRFDYDQPSTLEVIADGTSVAVRDRKLATQDLYFISQTPLKFLLRDKIDLARDLTVTDVSAEPGGIRIVLDDRSTLGGTSRIALYFDDAMKTLSQWRITDPQGYQTTVLLSNLQRGRAVDGMLFVINYGRAVDKELEAKMQQARPN
;
A
#
# COMPACT_ATOMS: atom_id res chain seq x y z
N MET A 1 -66.69 1.20 -71.26
CA MET A 1 -65.73 2.24 -70.85
C MET A 1 -65.14 1.82 -69.53
N THR A 2 -63.96 1.20 -69.54
CA THR A 2 -63.29 0.75 -68.32
C THR A 2 -61.79 0.75 -68.55
N GLY A 3 -61.08 1.33 -67.60
CA GLY A 3 -59.73 1.86 -67.74
C GLY A 3 -58.62 0.83 -67.97
N ARG A 4 -57.62 1.32 -68.71
CA ARG A 4 -56.22 0.87 -68.77
C ARG A 4 -55.49 1.14 -67.43
N PRO A 5 -54.22 0.70 -67.24
CA PRO A 5 -53.49 -0.40 -67.88
C PRO A 5 -52.53 -1.20 -66.95
N ARG A 6 -52.18 -2.41 -67.45
CA ARG A 6 -50.85 -3.05 -67.53
C ARG A 6 -50.00 -3.23 -66.25
N SER A 7 -50.02 -4.46 -65.74
CA SER A 7 -48.89 -5.08 -65.04
C SER A 7 -48.11 -5.95 -66.02
N GLY A 8 -46.83 -5.65 -66.23
CA GLY A 8 -45.86 -6.51 -66.92
C GLY A 8 -45.00 -7.29 -65.91
N PRO A 9 -44.50 -8.50 -66.25
CA PRO A 9 -43.91 -9.41 -65.28
C PRO A 9 -42.37 -9.51 -65.36
N LEU A 10 -41.80 -10.16 -64.33
CA LEU A 10 -40.62 -11.07 -64.30
C LEU A 10 -39.40 -10.67 -63.45
N ARG A 11 -39.02 -11.68 -62.63
CA ARG A 11 -37.70 -12.04 -62.06
C ARG A 11 -37.15 -11.19 -60.90
N ALA A 12 -36.33 -11.70 -59.98
CA ALA A 12 -36.03 -12.99 -59.33
C ALA A 12 -34.79 -12.72 -58.45
N ALA A 13 -34.70 -13.33 -57.27
CA ALA A 13 -33.51 -13.38 -56.37
C ALA A 13 -33.10 -12.03 -55.74
N SER A 14 -32.58 -11.90 -54.51
CA SER A 14 -31.90 -12.84 -53.61
C SER A 14 -31.89 -12.27 -52.18
N LEU A 15 -31.72 -13.17 -51.20
CA LEU A 15 -31.45 -12.89 -49.79
C LEU A 15 -30.28 -11.90 -49.60
N GLY A 16 -30.43 -11.01 -48.62
CA GLY A 16 -29.34 -10.25 -48.01
C GLY A 16 -29.74 -9.88 -46.59
N ALA A 17 -29.44 -10.79 -45.65
CA ALA A 17 -29.67 -10.58 -44.23
C ALA A 17 -28.76 -9.45 -43.72
N ALA A 18 -29.36 -8.56 -42.94
CA ALA A 18 -28.68 -7.50 -42.21
C ALA A 18 -27.77 -8.11 -41.11
N LEU A 19 -26.51 -7.67 -41.07
CA LEU A 19 -25.71 -7.69 -39.84
C LEU A 19 -25.34 -6.25 -39.49
N SER A 20 -26.12 -5.66 -38.60
CA SER A 20 -25.71 -4.50 -37.84
C SER A 20 -24.64 -4.94 -36.84
N VAL A 21 -23.39 -4.55 -37.05
CA VAL A 21 -22.35 -4.66 -36.03
C VAL A 21 -22.63 -3.61 -34.97
N ALA A 22 -23.38 -3.99 -33.94
CA ALA A 22 -23.48 -3.21 -32.72
C ALA A 22 -22.16 -3.41 -31.95
N ALA A 23 -21.23 -2.47 -32.09
CA ALA A 23 -20.10 -2.36 -31.19
C ALA A 23 -20.60 -1.99 -29.80
N LEU A 24 -20.84 -2.99 -28.95
CA LEU A 24 -21.04 -2.81 -27.53
C LEU A 24 -19.70 -2.34 -26.96
N LEU A 25 -19.57 -1.04 -26.72
CA LEU A 25 -18.59 -0.49 -25.80
C LEU A 25 -18.95 -1.03 -24.41
N SER A 26 -18.37 -2.16 -24.04
CA SER A 26 -18.38 -2.69 -22.67
C SER A 26 -17.57 -1.74 -21.79
N VAL A 27 -18.25 -0.74 -21.23
CA VAL A 27 -17.73 0.02 -20.08
C VAL A 27 -17.62 -0.97 -18.93
N ALA A 28 -16.39 -1.33 -18.57
CA ALA A 28 -16.15 -2.19 -17.41
C ALA A 28 -16.80 -1.58 -16.15
N PRO A 29 -17.37 -2.39 -15.26
CA PRO A 29 -17.96 -1.88 -14.03
C PRO A 29 -16.87 -1.19 -13.19
N ALA A 30 -17.24 -0.12 -12.48
CA ALA A 30 -16.32 0.67 -11.66
C ALA A 30 -15.47 -0.18 -10.70
N GLU A 31 -15.95 -1.37 -10.32
CA GLU A 31 -15.26 -2.39 -9.50
C GLU A 31 -13.98 -2.95 -10.14
N ALA A 32 -13.95 -3.11 -11.47
CA ALA A 32 -12.76 -3.58 -12.20
C ALA A 32 -11.65 -2.52 -12.28
N GLN A 33 -12.03 -1.24 -12.24
CA GLN A 33 -11.08 -0.12 -12.27
C GLN A 33 -10.35 0.04 -10.92
N VAL A 34 -10.98 -0.39 -9.82
CA VAL A 34 -10.42 -0.40 -8.47
C VAL A 34 -9.36 -1.46 -8.32
N SER A 35 -9.66 -2.68 -8.78
CA SER A 35 -8.73 -3.78 -8.76
C SER A 35 -7.53 -3.47 -9.62
N SER A 36 -7.71 -2.89 -10.81
CA SER A 36 -6.60 -2.44 -11.68
C SER A 36 -5.79 -1.29 -11.09
N PHE A 37 -6.43 -0.36 -10.36
CA PHE A 37 -5.74 0.74 -9.67
C PHE A 37 -4.85 0.22 -8.54
N LEU A 38 -5.39 -0.63 -7.66
CA LEU A 38 -4.62 -1.24 -6.57
C LEU A 38 -3.62 -2.27 -7.13
N ASP A 39 -3.92 -2.96 -8.21
CA ASP A 39 -2.98 -3.80 -8.98
C ASP A 39 -1.79 -3.00 -9.47
N GLY A 40 -2.05 -1.89 -10.16
CA GLY A 40 -1.02 -1.04 -10.74
C GLY A 40 -0.23 -0.29 -9.69
N LEU A 41 -0.91 0.15 -8.61
CA LEU A 41 -0.29 0.82 -7.47
C LEU A 41 0.52 -0.17 -6.59
N PHE A 42 0.15 -1.46 -6.56
CA PHE A 42 0.72 -2.46 -5.64
C PHE A 42 1.26 -3.74 -6.32
N GLY A 43 1.53 -3.68 -7.62
CA GLY A 43 2.39 -4.60 -8.36
C GLY A 43 1.76 -5.87 -8.96
N ARG A 44 0.44 -6.00 -9.08
CA ARG A 44 -0.19 -7.11 -9.81
C ARG A 44 -0.37 -6.72 -11.29
N LYS A 45 0.13 -7.59 -12.18
CA LYS A 45 -0.22 -7.64 -13.60
C LYS A 45 -0.89 -8.99 -13.75
N ASP A 46 -2.19 -9.01 -13.99
CA ASP A 46 -2.85 -10.24 -14.41
C ASP A 46 -2.12 -10.81 -15.64
N PRO A 47 -1.82 -12.11 -15.71
CA PRO A 47 -1.68 -12.76 -17.00
C PRO A 47 -3.02 -12.60 -17.73
N ALA A 48 -2.96 -12.18 -18.99
CA ALA A 48 -4.11 -11.93 -19.85
C ALA A 48 -5.21 -12.97 -19.66
N ALA A 49 -6.46 -12.51 -19.56
CA ALA A 49 -7.65 -13.34 -19.64
C ALA A 49 -7.50 -14.33 -20.81
N GLU A 50 -7.37 -15.61 -20.46
CA GLU A 50 -7.44 -16.69 -21.43
C GLU A 50 -8.85 -16.67 -22.03
N ALA A 51 -8.91 -16.66 -23.37
CA ALA A 51 -10.10 -16.43 -24.16
C ALA A 51 -11.25 -17.41 -23.83
N PRO A 52 -12.52 -16.97 -23.96
CA PRO A 52 -13.66 -17.87 -23.80
C PRO A 52 -13.66 -18.92 -24.93
N GLN A 53 -13.54 -20.19 -24.57
CA GLN A 53 -13.83 -21.31 -25.46
C GLN A 53 -15.34 -21.35 -25.77
N PRO A 54 -15.74 -21.52 -27.04
CA PRO A 54 -17.15 -21.51 -27.41
C PRO A 54 -17.84 -22.87 -27.16
N ASP A 55 -19.06 -22.77 -26.65
CA ASP A 55 -20.21 -23.68 -26.77
C ASP A 55 -20.07 -25.17 -26.42
N ALA A 56 -20.67 -25.54 -25.29
CA ALA A 56 -21.28 -26.86 -25.11
C ALA A 56 -22.73 -26.69 -24.64
N ALA A 57 -23.67 -26.85 -25.57
CA ALA A 57 -25.10 -27.05 -25.29
C ALA A 57 -25.40 -28.57 -25.19
N PRO A 58 -26.53 -28.97 -24.58
CA PRO A 58 -26.65 -30.20 -23.78
C PRO A 58 -27.19 -31.40 -24.56
N GLY A 59 -26.86 -32.61 -24.10
CA GLY A 59 -27.52 -33.82 -24.60
C GLY A 59 -27.06 -35.15 -23.98
N GLN A 60 -28.00 -35.76 -23.25
CA GLN A 60 -28.28 -37.21 -23.19
C GLN A 60 -27.39 -38.13 -22.32
N ALA A 61 -28.04 -38.70 -21.29
CA ALA A 61 -27.78 -40.06 -20.79
C ALA A 61 -28.50 -41.08 -21.72
N PRO A 62 -28.16 -42.39 -21.80
CA PRO A 62 -28.26 -43.30 -20.65
C PRO A 62 -27.30 -44.52 -20.58
N THR A 63 -27.44 -45.24 -19.46
CA THR A 63 -27.33 -46.71 -19.24
C THR A 63 -26.00 -47.44 -18.99
N ALA A 64 -25.98 -48.04 -17.79
CA ALA A 64 -25.69 -49.44 -17.44
C ALA A 64 -24.25 -49.91 -17.14
N GLY A 65 -24.09 -50.50 -15.94
CA GLY A 65 -23.47 -51.84 -15.83
C GLY A 65 -22.30 -52.04 -14.87
N GLN A 66 -22.62 -52.39 -13.62
CA GLN A 66 -22.05 -53.48 -12.79
C GLN A 66 -20.59 -53.51 -12.27
N GLY A 67 -20.49 -53.85 -10.97
CA GLY A 67 -19.35 -54.53 -10.33
C GLY A 67 -18.99 -53.95 -8.94
N SER A 68 -19.71 -54.28 -7.85
CA SER A 68 -19.32 -55.25 -6.78
C SER A 68 -17.85 -55.16 -6.32
N GLY A 69 -17.47 -55.05 -5.05
CA GLY A 69 -18.15 -55.09 -3.75
C GLY A 69 -17.09 -55.19 -2.63
N GLN A 70 -17.55 -55.04 -1.37
CA GLN A 70 -16.89 -55.44 -0.09
C GLN A 70 -15.55 -54.76 0.29
N ALA A 71 -15.13 -54.64 1.55
CA ALA A 71 -15.69 -54.64 2.91
C ALA A 71 -14.47 -54.32 3.83
N SER A 72 -14.58 -53.34 4.73
CA SER A 72 -14.47 -53.48 6.20
C SER A 72 -13.09 -53.81 6.83
N GLY A 73 -12.75 -53.09 7.90
CA GLY A 73 -11.72 -53.44 8.89
C GLY A 73 -10.76 -52.28 9.18
N GLN A 74 -11.03 -51.40 10.15
CA GLN A 74 -10.67 -51.51 11.58
C GLN A 74 -9.25 -52.03 11.85
N ALA A 75 -8.38 -51.17 12.40
CA ALA A 75 -7.52 -51.50 13.53
C ALA A 75 -6.94 -50.22 14.17
N SER A 76 -7.46 -49.92 15.34
CA SER A 76 -6.86 -49.12 16.41
C SER A 76 -5.57 -49.77 16.94
N GLY A 77 -4.57 -48.95 17.29
CA GLY A 77 -3.38 -49.34 18.04
C GLY A 77 -2.98 -48.25 19.04
N GLN A 78 -3.15 -48.54 20.32
CA GLN A 78 -2.77 -47.76 21.50
C GLN A 78 -1.26 -47.77 21.76
N ALA A 79 -0.78 -46.73 22.47
CA ALA A 79 0.02 -46.78 23.71
C ALA A 79 0.79 -45.44 23.86
N SER A 80 0.44 -44.58 24.82
CA SER A 80 1.01 -44.52 26.18
C SER A 80 2.49 -44.07 26.21
N GLY A 81 2.78 -42.93 26.87
CA GLY A 81 4.15 -42.64 27.28
C GLY A 81 4.51 -41.20 27.63
N SER A 82 4.32 -40.85 28.90
CA SER A 82 5.19 -40.03 29.75
C SER A 82 5.53 -38.57 29.39
N SER A 83 5.05 -37.71 30.29
CA SER A 83 5.64 -36.47 30.77
C SER A 83 7.18 -36.50 30.87
N ALA A 84 7.85 -35.44 30.41
CA ALA A 84 9.16 -35.05 30.93
C ALA A 84 9.43 -33.56 30.69
N ARG A 85 9.59 -32.86 31.80
CA ARG A 85 9.84 -31.43 31.99
C ARG A 85 11.31 -31.13 31.66
N ALA A 86 11.60 -30.19 30.77
CA ALA A 86 12.96 -29.77 30.48
C ALA A 86 13.52 -28.85 31.59
N PRO A 87 14.84 -28.88 31.89
CA PRO A 87 15.40 -28.37 33.14
C PRO A 87 15.82 -26.89 33.12
N LEU A 88 15.83 -26.29 34.31
CA LEU A 88 16.26 -24.92 34.63
C LEU A 88 17.78 -24.71 34.46
N PRO A 89 18.25 -23.47 34.18
CA PRO A 89 19.67 -23.15 34.08
C PRO A 89 20.41 -23.14 35.44
N PRO A 90 21.72 -23.42 35.48
CA PRO A 90 22.50 -23.52 36.72
C PRO A 90 22.75 -22.15 37.39
N ARG A 91 22.82 -22.15 38.72
CA ARG A 91 23.13 -20.98 39.57
C ARG A 91 24.62 -20.60 39.48
N ARG A 92 24.89 -19.29 39.37
CA ARG A 92 26.23 -18.69 39.42
C ARG A 92 26.90 -18.94 40.77
N PRO A 93 28.18 -19.40 40.82
CA PRO A 93 28.91 -19.56 42.07
C PRO A 93 29.20 -18.20 42.73
N ALA A 94 29.02 -18.16 44.05
CA ALA A 94 29.40 -17.05 44.92
C ALA A 94 30.80 -17.31 45.49
N SER A 95 31.84 -16.87 44.77
CA SER A 95 33.20 -16.75 45.32
C SER A 95 34.07 -15.93 44.39
N LEU A 96 34.44 -14.73 44.85
CA LEU A 96 35.60 -13.88 44.53
C LEU A 96 35.27 -12.55 45.23
N GLY A 97 35.59 -12.37 46.51
CA GLY A 97 36.93 -12.53 47.06
C GLY A 97 37.67 -11.22 46.83
N GLY A 98 37.77 -10.40 47.88
CA GLY A 98 38.15 -8.99 47.82
C GLY A 98 39.55 -8.71 47.29
N GLY A 99 39.67 -7.50 46.72
CA GLY A 99 40.93 -6.84 46.40
C GLY A 99 40.87 -5.40 46.90
N LYS A 100 41.61 -5.12 47.96
CA LYS A 100 41.85 -3.83 48.59
C LYS A 100 43.10 -3.21 47.94
N GLY A 101 43.03 -1.93 47.56
CA GLY A 101 44.15 -1.12 47.07
C GLY A 101 43.73 -0.27 45.87
N ALA A 102 43.99 1.02 45.77
CA ALA A 102 44.73 1.95 46.61
C ALA A 102 44.16 3.36 46.38
N ALA A 103 44.25 4.19 47.42
CA ALA A 103 43.91 5.61 47.38
C ALA A 103 44.90 6.39 46.49
N PRO A 104 44.46 7.43 45.76
CA PRO A 104 45.37 8.37 45.13
C PRO A 104 45.92 9.36 46.18
N GLU A 105 47.22 9.62 46.10
CA GLU A 105 47.95 10.64 46.87
C GLU A 105 47.49 12.07 46.52
N PRO A 106 47.65 13.03 47.46
CA PRO A 106 47.08 14.37 47.35
C PRO A 106 47.99 15.30 46.54
N VAL A 107 47.45 15.85 45.43
CA VAL A 107 48.05 17.00 44.76
C VAL A 107 47.48 18.30 45.33
N GLU A 108 48.42 19.20 45.54
CA GLU A 108 48.42 20.49 46.20
C GLU A 108 47.35 21.47 45.70
N THR A 109 46.88 22.29 46.65
CA THR A 109 45.88 23.34 46.52
C THR A 109 46.29 24.43 45.53
N ALA A 110 45.46 24.66 44.51
CA ALA A 110 45.37 25.97 43.85
C ALA A 110 43.89 26.39 43.83
N ALA A 111 43.57 27.44 44.58
CA ALA A 111 42.25 28.02 44.69
C ALA A 111 41.80 28.63 43.36
N VAL A 112 40.63 28.23 42.87
CA VAL A 112 39.89 28.86 41.76
C VAL A 112 38.59 29.43 42.34
N PRO A 113 38.20 30.67 41.99
CA PRO A 113 37.12 31.39 42.66
C PRO A 113 35.76 30.75 42.37
N ALA A 114 34.85 30.84 43.34
CA ALA A 114 33.49 30.36 43.28
C ALA A 114 32.73 30.92 42.08
N ALA A 115 32.44 30.06 41.11
CA ALA A 115 31.47 30.33 40.05
C ALA A 115 30.06 29.96 40.54
N ALA A 116 29.11 30.85 40.27
CA ALA A 116 27.69 30.77 40.62
C ALA A 116 27.04 29.41 40.25
N PRO A 117 25.97 29.00 40.95
CA PRO A 117 25.27 27.77 40.64
C PRO A 117 24.67 27.85 39.23
N ALA A 118 25.29 27.13 38.29
CA ALA A 118 24.71 26.85 36.99
C ALA A 118 23.43 26.04 37.22
N GLN A 119 22.29 26.66 36.94
CA GLN A 119 20.99 26.00 36.96
C GLN A 119 21.04 24.89 35.90
N VAL A 120 21.11 23.65 36.37
CA VAL A 120 20.97 22.47 35.52
C VAL A 120 19.51 22.48 35.07
N ALA A 121 19.24 23.06 33.89
CA ALA A 121 17.94 22.98 33.27
C ALA A 121 17.59 21.49 33.14
N ALA A 122 16.60 21.04 33.92
CA ALA A 122 16.10 19.69 33.87
C ALA A 122 15.65 19.41 32.42
N VAL A 123 16.41 18.55 31.74
CA VAL A 123 16.05 18.06 30.41
C VAL A 123 14.79 17.24 30.62
N THR A 124 13.63 17.86 30.36
CA THR A 124 12.35 17.18 30.47
C THR A 124 12.36 16.08 29.40
N PRO A 125 12.28 14.79 29.76
CA PRO A 125 12.22 13.73 28.77
C PRO A 125 10.97 13.96 27.92
N ALA A 126 11.11 13.80 26.60
CA ALA A 126 9.99 13.88 25.67
C ALA A 126 8.90 12.91 26.16
N THR A 127 7.73 13.46 26.51
CA THR A 127 6.59 12.71 27.03
C THR A 127 6.25 11.58 26.06
N ALA A 128 6.45 10.34 26.49
CA ALA A 128 5.93 9.18 25.79
C ALA A 128 4.39 9.31 25.71
N VAL A 129 3.82 9.06 24.55
CA VAL A 129 2.37 9.13 24.36
C VAL A 129 1.74 8.00 25.15
N ASP A 130 0.75 8.30 25.99
CA ASP A 130 -0.02 7.27 26.69
C ASP A 130 -0.96 6.58 25.68
N PRO A 131 -0.71 5.31 25.32
CA PRO A 131 -1.59 4.58 24.42
C PRO A 131 -2.99 4.34 25.01
N GLY A 132 -3.16 4.47 26.33
CA GLY A 132 -4.45 4.40 27.02
C GLY A 132 -5.38 5.58 26.75
N ASN A 133 -4.89 6.63 26.08
CA ASN A 133 -5.68 7.78 25.64
C ASN A 133 -5.68 7.88 24.11
N PRO A 134 -6.67 7.27 23.42
CA PRO A 134 -6.77 7.31 21.96
C PRO A 134 -6.81 8.72 21.38
N ALA A 135 -7.44 9.69 22.07
CA ALA A 135 -7.52 11.07 21.59
C ALA A 135 -6.14 11.73 21.54
N ALA A 136 -5.29 11.52 22.55
CA ALA A 136 -3.93 12.04 22.58
C ALA A 136 -3.05 11.41 21.49
N VAL A 137 -3.23 10.11 21.22
CA VAL A 137 -2.53 9.40 20.14
C VAL A 137 -2.93 9.97 18.76
N ILE A 138 -4.22 10.17 18.53
CA ILE A 138 -4.73 10.74 17.27
C ILE A 138 -4.23 12.17 17.08
N GLU A 139 -4.23 12.99 18.13
CA GLU A 139 -3.67 14.35 18.09
C GLU A 139 -2.18 14.34 17.72
N ARG A 140 -1.41 13.41 18.30
CA ARG A 140 0.01 13.24 17.95
C ARG A 140 0.20 12.82 16.49
N ALA A 141 -0.61 11.90 15.99
CA ALA A 141 -0.56 11.47 14.59
C ALA A 141 -0.94 12.63 13.64
N ASN A 142 -1.96 13.42 13.97
CA ASN A 142 -2.31 14.65 13.26
C ASN A 142 -1.12 15.63 13.23
N ALA A 143 -0.48 15.86 14.38
CA ALA A 143 0.68 16.73 14.48
C ALA A 143 1.87 16.21 13.64
N TYR A 144 2.09 14.89 13.63
CA TYR A 144 3.11 14.27 12.78
C TYR A 144 2.85 14.58 11.30
N PHE A 145 1.66 14.24 10.79
CA PHE A 145 1.35 14.41 9.37
C PHE A 145 1.29 15.88 8.94
N ASN A 146 0.76 16.76 9.77
CA ASN A 146 0.71 18.20 9.49
C ASN A 146 2.11 18.85 9.56
N GLY A 147 3.06 18.26 10.29
CA GLY A 147 4.46 18.70 10.34
C GLY A 147 5.33 18.23 9.17
N VAL A 148 4.82 17.36 8.28
CA VAL A 148 5.58 16.86 7.13
C VAL A 148 5.19 17.61 5.86
N THR A 149 6.01 18.57 5.43
CA THR A 149 5.85 19.23 4.12
C THR A 149 6.49 18.44 2.99
N THR A 150 7.71 17.94 3.21
CA THR A 150 8.41 17.05 2.26
C THR A 150 8.94 15.83 3.00
N LEU A 151 8.91 14.68 2.33
CA LEU A 151 9.40 13.42 2.87
C LEU A 151 10.03 12.60 1.75
N THR A 152 11.26 12.13 1.95
CA THR A 152 11.93 11.20 1.05
C THR A 152 12.42 10.00 1.82
N GLY A 153 12.45 8.82 1.21
CA GLY A 153 13.02 7.63 1.83
C GLY A 153 12.85 6.40 0.97
N ASN A 154 13.08 5.24 1.57
CA ASN A 154 13.00 3.95 0.89
C ASN A 154 11.74 3.23 1.36
N PHE A 155 11.16 2.42 0.48
CA PHE A 155 10.04 1.58 0.83
C PHE A 155 10.26 0.14 0.39
N VAL A 156 9.60 -0.79 1.09
CA VAL A 156 9.39 -2.16 0.63
C VAL A 156 7.91 -2.43 0.70
N GLN A 157 7.32 -2.70 -0.44
CA GLN A 157 5.94 -3.12 -0.57
C GLN A 157 5.85 -4.63 -0.53
N ILE A 158 4.88 -5.15 0.20
CA ILE A 158 4.51 -6.55 0.25
C ILE A 158 3.06 -6.64 -0.22
N GLY A 159 2.85 -7.20 -1.40
CA GLY A 159 1.52 -7.39 -1.97
C GLY A 159 0.73 -8.51 -1.28
N ALA A 160 -0.53 -8.66 -1.66
CA ALA A 160 -1.40 -9.72 -1.12
C ALA A 160 -0.94 -11.14 -1.50
N ASP A 161 -0.15 -11.26 -2.56
CA ASP A 161 0.50 -12.50 -3.00
C ASP A 161 1.84 -12.78 -2.28
N GLY A 162 2.25 -11.89 -1.37
CA GLY A 162 3.50 -11.97 -0.64
C GLY A 162 4.74 -11.51 -1.41
N ARG A 163 4.62 -11.11 -2.68
CA ARG A 163 5.76 -10.56 -3.44
C ARG A 163 6.23 -9.26 -2.80
N LYS A 164 7.55 -9.09 -2.75
CA LYS A 164 8.20 -7.92 -2.18
C LYS A 164 8.84 -7.09 -3.28
N ILE A 165 8.51 -5.80 -3.32
CA ILE A 165 9.08 -4.87 -4.29
C ILE A 165 9.57 -3.62 -3.55
N GLY A 166 10.85 -3.33 -3.72
CA GLY A 166 11.50 -2.16 -3.12
C GLY A 166 11.40 -0.92 -4.01
N GLY A 167 11.70 0.23 -3.42
CA GLY A 167 11.86 1.45 -4.19
C GLY A 167 12.12 2.68 -3.34
N LYS A 168 12.00 3.84 -3.98
CA LYS A 168 12.14 5.15 -3.37
C LYS A 168 10.79 5.87 -3.32
N LEU A 169 10.49 6.44 -2.16
CA LEU A 169 9.34 7.29 -1.90
C LEU A 169 9.79 8.75 -1.90
N THR A 170 9.07 9.60 -2.65
CA THR A 170 9.19 11.06 -2.57
C THR A 170 7.80 11.65 -2.41
N LEU A 171 7.59 12.45 -1.37
CA LEU A 171 6.33 13.10 -1.06
C LEU A 171 6.58 14.60 -0.89
N ALA A 172 5.69 15.40 -1.45
CA ALA A 172 5.68 16.84 -1.28
C ALA A 172 4.24 17.33 -1.14
N LYS A 173 3.91 17.89 0.02
CA LYS A 173 2.60 18.49 0.23
C LYS A 173 2.47 19.83 -0.50
N PRO A 174 1.24 20.20 -0.90
CA PRO A 174 0.05 19.35 -0.96
C PRO A 174 0.06 18.45 -2.21
N GLY A 175 -0.49 17.25 -2.07
CA GLY A 175 -0.99 16.43 -3.16
C GLY A 175 0.06 15.63 -3.96
N ARG A 176 1.35 15.94 -3.83
CA ARG A 176 2.38 15.34 -4.68
C ARG A 176 3.05 14.13 -4.03
N LEU A 177 3.14 13.06 -4.79
CA LEU A 177 3.70 11.78 -4.36
C LEU A 177 4.38 11.10 -5.53
N ARG A 178 5.46 10.36 -5.28
CA ARG A 178 6.13 9.53 -6.26
C ARG A 178 6.65 8.26 -5.60
N PHE A 179 6.30 7.11 -6.18
CA PHE A 179 6.95 5.83 -5.92
C PHE A 179 7.74 5.44 -7.16
N ASP A 180 9.06 5.37 -7.00
CA ASP A 180 9.97 4.81 -7.99
C ASP A 180 10.30 3.38 -7.56
N TYR A 181 9.86 2.38 -8.32
CA TYR A 181 10.19 0.99 -8.02
C TYR A 181 11.58 0.62 -8.53
N ASP A 182 12.29 -0.18 -7.73
CA ASP A 182 13.60 -0.70 -8.10
C ASP A 182 13.49 -1.80 -9.17
N GLN A 183 14.56 -1.99 -9.94
CA GLN A 183 14.65 -3.08 -10.90
C GLN A 183 14.45 -4.45 -10.20
N PRO A 184 13.80 -5.43 -10.86
CA PRO A 184 13.41 -5.45 -12.28
C PRO A 184 12.08 -4.77 -12.60
N SER A 185 11.39 -4.16 -11.63
CA SER A 185 10.14 -3.44 -11.88
C SER A 185 10.41 -2.18 -12.70
N THR A 186 9.59 -1.95 -13.72
CA THR A 186 9.62 -0.74 -14.55
C THR A 186 8.51 0.23 -14.21
N LEU A 187 7.75 -0.07 -13.15
CA LEU A 187 6.61 0.71 -12.68
C LEU A 187 7.07 2.00 -11.98
N GLU A 188 6.30 3.05 -12.20
CA GLU A 188 6.37 4.30 -11.46
C GLU A 188 4.96 4.78 -11.14
N VAL A 189 4.76 5.30 -9.94
CA VAL A 189 3.49 5.90 -9.54
C VAL A 189 3.76 7.36 -9.25
N ILE A 190 3.01 8.26 -9.87
CA ILE A 190 3.19 9.71 -9.75
C ILE A 190 1.84 10.34 -9.40
N ALA A 191 1.80 11.20 -8.40
CA ALA A 191 0.66 12.03 -8.07
C ALA A 191 1.05 13.51 -8.21
N ASP A 192 0.23 14.28 -8.92
CA ASP A 192 0.45 15.72 -9.17
C ASP A 192 -0.37 16.64 -8.25
N GLY A 193 -1.20 16.04 -7.40
CA GLY A 193 -2.13 16.71 -6.48
C GLY A 193 -3.59 16.70 -6.90
N THR A 194 -3.88 16.31 -8.15
CA THR A 194 -5.24 16.07 -8.62
C THR A 194 -5.42 14.61 -9.05
N SER A 195 -4.45 14.09 -9.78
CA SER A 195 -4.48 12.75 -10.35
C SER A 195 -3.31 11.91 -9.85
N VAL A 196 -3.45 10.60 -10.02
CA VAL A 196 -2.41 9.60 -9.85
C VAL A 196 -2.24 8.88 -11.17
N ALA A 197 -1.03 8.89 -11.70
CA ALA A 197 -0.60 8.13 -12.86
C ALA A 197 0.17 6.89 -12.41
N VAL A 198 -0.24 5.72 -12.89
CA VAL A 198 0.56 4.49 -12.82
C VAL A 198 1.17 4.29 -14.20
N ARG A 199 2.50 4.31 -14.29
CA ARG A 199 3.24 4.22 -15.55
C ARG A 199 4.09 2.97 -15.57
N ASP A 200 4.00 2.19 -16.65
CA ASP A 200 4.98 1.16 -16.95
C ASP A 200 5.94 1.67 -18.03
N ARG A 201 7.19 1.93 -17.63
CA ARG A 201 8.22 2.45 -18.55
C ARG A 201 8.56 1.47 -19.68
N LYS A 202 8.38 0.17 -19.47
CA LYS A 202 8.70 -0.87 -20.46
C LYS A 202 7.61 -0.97 -21.52
N LEU A 203 6.36 -0.85 -21.11
CA LEU A 203 5.19 -0.97 -21.99
C LEU A 203 4.71 0.38 -22.53
N ALA A 204 5.29 1.49 -22.05
CA ALA A 204 4.87 2.85 -22.39
C ALA A 204 3.37 3.09 -22.15
N THR A 205 2.81 2.43 -21.13
CA THR A 205 1.42 2.60 -20.69
C THR A 205 1.33 3.57 -19.53
N GLN A 206 0.21 4.29 -19.45
CA GLN A 206 -0.09 5.19 -18.34
C GLN A 206 -1.57 5.15 -18.02
N ASP A 207 -1.89 4.69 -16.83
CA ASP A 207 -3.25 4.64 -16.30
C ASP A 207 -3.46 5.80 -15.32
N LEU A 208 -4.55 6.55 -15.49
CA LEU A 208 -4.85 7.76 -14.73
C LEU A 208 -6.06 7.59 -13.82
N TYR A 209 -5.91 8.04 -12.58
CA TYR A 209 -6.92 7.94 -11.53
C TYR A 209 -7.01 9.26 -10.76
N PHE A 210 -8.14 9.53 -10.09
CA PHE A 210 -8.22 10.69 -9.20
C PHE A 210 -7.56 10.41 -7.86
N ILE A 211 -6.85 11.38 -7.30
CA ILE A 211 -6.21 11.21 -5.98
C ILE A 211 -7.22 10.93 -4.86
N SER A 212 -8.43 11.48 -4.96
CA SER A 212 -9.54 11.35 -4.00
C SER A 212 -10.04 9.91 -3.83
N GLN A 213 -9.77 9.08 -4.83
CA GLN A 213 -10.17 7.69 -4.93
C GLN A 213 -9.16 6.73 -4.26
N THR A 214 -8.02 7.25 -3.82
CA THR A 214 -6.91 6.46 -3.27
C THR A 214 -6.97 6.39 -1.74
N PRO A 215 -6.67 5.24 -1.12
CA PRO A 215 -6.69 5.11 0.35
C PRO A 215 -5.69 6.02 1.08
N LEU A 216 -4.56 6.37 0.43
CA LEU A 216 -3.51 7.20 1.03
C LEU A 216 -3.72 8.70 0.81
N LYS A 217 -4.86 9.13 0.27
CA LYS A 217 -5.15 10.55 -0.02
C LYS A 217 -4.97 11.46 1.19
N PHE A 218 -5.24 10.97 2.38
CA PHE A 218 -5.12 11.75 3.63
C PHE A 218 -3.67 12.16 3.90
N LEU A 219 -2.68 11.33 3.55
CA LEU A 219 -1.26 11.64 3.69
C LEU A 219 -0.83 12.82 2.83
N LEU A 220 -1.55 13.09 1.75
CA LEU A 220 -1.20 14.09 0.75
C LEU A 220 -1.89 15.43 0.96
N ARG A 221 -2.88 15.51 1.85
CA ARG A 221 -3.56 16.77 2.16
C ARG A 221 -2.62 17.73 2.87
N ASP A 222 -2.81 19.02 2.57
CA ASP A 222 -2.10 20.11 3.25
C ASP A 222 -2.29 20.05 4.76
N LYS A 223 -3.55 19.95 5.18
CA LYS A 223 -3.95 19.71 6.56
C LYS A 223 -4.80 18.46 6.66
N ILE A 224 -4.55 17.68 7.69
CA ILE A 224 -5.30 16.48 8.03
C ILE A 224 -5.85 16.57 9.45
N ASP A 225 -7.07 16.08 9.59
CA ASP A 225 -7.65 15.69 10.87
C ASP A 225 -8.20 14.27 10.77
N LEU A 226 -7.43 13.28 11.24
CA LEU A 226 -7.78 11.86 11.17
C LEU A 226 -9.14 11.54 11.82
N ALA A 227 -9.56 12.30 12.84
CA ALA A 227 -10.82 12.07 13.54
C ALA A 227 -12.04 12.59 12.77
N ARG A 228 -11.84 13.56 11.86
CA ARG A 228 -12.90 14.15 11.02
C ARG A 228 -12.92 13.56 9.62
N ASP A 229 -11.74 13.29 9.08
CA ASP A 229 -11.54 12.89 7.69
C ASP A 229 -11.79 11.39 7.48
N LEU A 230 -11.60 10.58 8.53
CA LEU A 230 -11.65 9.13 8.50
C LEU A 230 -12.38 8.62 9.75
N THR A 231 -12.80 7.35 9.72
CA THR A 231 -13.35 6.70 10.91
C THR A 231 -12.22 5.95 11.62
N VAL A 232 -11.73 6.48 12.74
CA VAL A 232 -10.76 5.76 13.59
C VAL A 232 -11.49 4.61 14.28
N THR A 233 -11.04 3.38 14.04
CA THR A 233 -11.68 2.16 14.56
C THR A 233 -10.93 1.56 15.73
N ASP A 234 -9.61 1.76 15.81
CA ASP A 234 -8.77 1.16 16.83
C ASP A 234 -7.47 1.95 17.04
N VAL A 235 -7.03 2.02 18.29
CA VAL A 235 -5.74 2.60 18.69
C VAL A 235 -5.15 1.69 19.75
N SER A 236 -3.99 1.12 19.47
CA SER A 236 -3.35 0.17 20.37
C SER A 236 -1.83 0.35 20.42
N ALA A 237 -1.24 0.07 21.58
CA ALA A 237 0.20 -0.17 21.66
C ALA A 237 0.49 -1.60 21.21
N GLU A 238 1.53 -1.75 20.38
CA GLU A 238 2.02 -3.03 19.87
C GLU A 238 3.50 -3.16 20.24
N PRO A 239 4.08 -4.38 20.24
CA PRO A 239 5.52 -4.53 20.31
C PRO A 239 6.21 -3.77 19.17
N GLY A 240 6.95 -2.72 19.52
CA GLY A 240 7.67 -1.86 18.57
C GLY A 240 6.96 -0.57 18.18
N GLY A 241 5.81 -0.24 18.79
CA GLY A 241 5.23 1.09 18.64
C GLY A 241 3.73 1.21 18.85
N ILE A 242 3.15 2.18 18.15
CA ILE A 242 1.72 2.49 18.24
C ILE A 242 1.05 2.19 16.90
N ARG A 243 -0.08 1.47 16.95
CA ARG A 243 -0.92 1.15 15.81
C ARG A 243 -2.20 1.98 15.86
N ILE A 244 -2.54 2.60 14.73
CA ILE A 244 -3.82 3.31 14.52
C ILE A 244 -4.53 2.66 13.33
N VAL A 245 -5.78 2.27 13.49
CA VAL A 245 -6.62 1.74 12.40
C VAL A 245 -7.70 2.74 12.05
N LEU A 246 -7.86 2.95 10.75
CA LEU A 246 -8.82 3.86 10.16
C LEU A 246 -9.57 3.18 9.02
N ASP A 247 -10.84 3.49 8.87
CA ASP A 247 -11.65 3.08 7.72
C ASP A 247 -11.92 4.30 6.80
N ASP A 248 -11.65 4.15 5.51
CA ASP A 248 -11.94 5.13 4.45
C ASP A 248 -13.08 4.60 3.56
N ARG A 249 -14.23 5.28 3.61
CA ARG A 249 -15.45 4.92 2.85
C ARG A 249 -15.50 5.53 1.46
N SER A 250 -14.57 6.41 1.12
CA SER A 250 -14.52 7.16 -0.14
C SER A 250 -13.47 6.59 -1.10
N THR A 251 -12.98 5.38 -0.84
CA THR A 251 -12.10 4.68 -1.78
C THR A 251 -12.88 4.06 -2.93
N LEU A 252 -12.18 3.84 -4.03
CA LEU A 252 -12.71 3.02 -5.11
C LEU A 252 -13.20 1.67 -4.59
N GLY A 253 -14.41 1.25 -4.96
CA GLY A 253 -14.91 -0.11 -4.74
C GLY A 253 -15.47 -0.40 -3.35
N GLY A 254 -15.50 0.59 -2.46
CA GLY A 254 -16.10 0.45 -1.13
C GLY A 254 -15.23 1.00 -0.01
N THR A 255 -15.31 0.37 1.16
CA THR A 255 -14.56 0.77 2.35
C THR A 255 -13.21 0.08 2.40
N SER A 256 -12.12 0.85 2.40
CA SER A 256 -10.77 0.35 2.65
C SER A 256 -10.38 0.57 4.11
N ARG A 257 -9.62 -0.37 4.68
CA ARG A 257 -9.05 -0.25 6.03
C ARG A 257 -7.57 0.06 5.95
N ILE A 258 -7.13 1.05 6.72
CA ILE A 258 -5.75 1.52 6.78
C ILE A 258 -5.25 1.31 8.22
N ALA A 259 -4.14 0.59 8.39
CA ALA A 259 -3.43 0.50 9.65
C ALA A 259 -2.08 1.21 9.53
N LEU A 260 -1.85 2.19 10.40
CA LEU A 260 -0.63 2.98 10.49
C LEU A 260 0.18 2.52 11.69
N TYR A 261 1.48 2.35 11.50
CA TYR A 261 2.41 1.89 12.53
C TYR A 261 3.50 2.94 12.73
N PHE A 262 3.50 3.51 13.92
CA PHE A 262 4.49 4.48 14.38
C PHE A 262 5.49 3.82 15.32
N ASP A 263 6.65 4.43 15.51
CA ASP A 263 7.54 4.11 16.62
C ASP A 263 6.91 4.46 17.99
N ASP A 264 7.49 3.98 19.08
CA ASP A 264 7.00 4.21 20.46
C ASP A 264 6.84 5.70 20.79
N ALA A 265 7.73 6.54 20.25
CA ALA A 265 7.71 7.99 20.45
C ALA A 265 6.78 8.74 19.46
N MET A 266 6.16 8.03 18.52
CA MET A 266 5.36 8.57 17.42
C MET A 266 6.06 9.71 16.64
N LYS A 267 7.37 9.60 16.47
CA LYS A 267 8.22 10.52 15.72
C LYS A 267 8.39 10.12 14.26
N THR A 268 8.15 8.86 13.92
CA THR A 268 8.32 8.32 12.58
C THR A 268 7.23 7.29 12.27
N LEU A 269 6.62 7.41 11.09
CA LEU A 269 5.78 6.36 10.52
C LEU A 269 6.68 5.30 9.90
N SER A 270 6.63 4.08 10.40
CA SER A 270 7.50 2.98 9.97
C SER A 270 6.82 2.07 8.97
N GLN A 271 5.49 1.97 9.03
CA GLN A 271 4.73 1.10 8.14
C GLN A 271 3.29 1.60 7.99
N TRP A 272 2.71 1.36 6.82
CA TRP A 272 1.26 1.36 6.66
C TRP A 272 0.80 0.06 6.00
N ARG A 273 -0.44 -0.31 6.27
CA ARG A 273 -1.08 -1.49 5.70
C ARG A 273 -2.48 -1.12 5.24
N ILE A 274 -2.81 -1.49 4.03
CA ILE A 274 -4.10 -1.21 3.40
C ILE A 274 -4.76 -2.56 3.13
N THR A 275 -6.00 -2.69 3.59
CA THR A 275 -6.89 -3.80 3.24
C THR A 275 -8.01 -3.22 2.40
N ASP A 276 -8.16 -3.71 1.18
CA ASP A 276 -9.19 -3.25 0.25
C ASP A 276 -10.58 -3.86 0.59
N PRO A 277 -11.66 -3.39 -0.05
CA PRO A 277 -13.00 -3.94 0.15
C PRO A 277 -13.13 -5.44 -0.14
N GLN A 278 -12.25 -5.98 -0.99
CA GLN A 278 -12.18 -7.39 -1.39
C GLN A 278 -11.37 -8.23 -0.39
N GLY A 279 -10.72 -7.62 0.60
CA GLY A 279 -9.92 -8.26 1.62
C GLY A 279 -8.44 -8.46 1.24
N TYR A 280 -7.99 -7.98 0.08
CA TYR A 280 -6.58 -8.02 -0.28
C TYR A 280 -5.79 -7.04 0.57
N GLN A 281 -4.68 -7.52 1.12
CA GLN A 281 -3.84 -6.76 2.02
C GLN A 281 -2.53 -6.40 1.35
N THR A 282 -2.21 -5.10 1.32
CA THR A 282 -0.89 -4.61 0.93
C THR A 282 -0.22 -3.91 2.10
N THR A 283 1.04 -4.24 2.35
CA THR A 283 1.86 -3.63 3.39
C THR A 283 2.99 -2.85 2.77
N VAL A 284 3.27 -1.64 3.26
CA VAL A 284 4.43 -0.85 2.86
C VAL A 284 5.25 -0.54 4.11
N LEU A 285 6.49 -1.00 4.11
CA LEU A 285 7.49 -0.69 5.11
C LEU A 285 8.30 0.51 4.65
N LEU A 286 8.55 1.45 5.54
CA LEU A 286 9.27 2.68 5.28
C LEU A 286 10.59 2.68 6.04
N SER A 287 11.64 3.17 5.39
CA SER A 287 12.97 3.28 6.00
C SER A 287 13.71 4.51 5.47
N ASN A 288 14.76 4.93 6.18
CA ASN A 288 15.61 6.05 5.79
C ASN A 288 14.82 7.35 5.50
N LEU A 289 13.78 7.61 6.29
CA LEU A 289 12.90 8.75 6.11
C LEU A 289 13.61 10.07 6.45
N GLN A 290 13.63 10.98 5.49
CA GLN A 290 14.19 12.33 5.60
C GLN A 290 13.08 13.36 5.37
N ARG A 291 12.84 14.22 6.36
CA ARG A 291 11.82 15.28 6.30
C ARG A 291 12.47 16.62 5.97
N GLY A 292 11.71 17.49 5.30
CA GLY A 292 12.10 18.89 5.08
C GLY A 292 13.21 19.09 4.05
N ARG A 293 13.62 18.04 3.32
CA ARG A 293 14.53 18.21 2.18
C ARG A 293 13.81 18.85 0.99
N ALA A 294 14.53 19.70 0.27
CA ALA A 294 14.06 20.20 -1.01
C ALA A 294 13.91 19.02 -2.00
N VAL A 295 12.81 19.03 -2.74
CA VAL A 295 12.49 18.04 -3.77
C VAL A 295 12.16 18.79 -5.05
N ASP A 296 12.62 18.25 -6.17
CA ASP A 296 12.34 18.85 -7.48
C ASP A 296 10.86 18.65 -7.83
N GLY A 297 10.16 19.76 -8.12
CA GLY A 297 8.75 19.74 -8.52
C GLY A 297 8.51 18.99 -9.83
N MET A 298 9.50 18.92 -10.71
CA MET A 298 9.42 18.24 -12.00
C MET A 298 9.26 16.72 -11.87
N LEU A 299 9.58 16.15 -10.69
CA LEU A 299 9.39 14.73 -10.41
C LEU A 299 7.92 14.31 -10.39
N PHE A 300 7.00 15.26 -10.19
CA PHE A 300 5.59 15.01 -9.95
C PHE A 300 4.69 15.35 -11.16
N VAL A 301 5.30 15.69 -12.29
CA VAL A 301 4.56 16.04 -13.51
C VAL A 301 3.99 14.78 -14.16
N ILE A 302 2.70 14.82 -14.46
CA ILE A 302 1.99 13.80 -15.24
C ILE A 302 1.74 14.38 -16.63
N ASN A 303 2.10 13.64 -17.68
CA ASN A 303 1.76 14.01 -19.05
C ASN A 303 0.39 13.45 -19.42
N TYR A 304 -0.62 14.30 -19.60
CA TYR A 304 -1.98 13.87 -19.96
C TYR A 304 -2.17 13.66 -21.47
N GLY A 305 -1.09 13.69 -22.25
CA GLY A 305 -1.11 13.61 -23.71
C GLY A 305 -1.53 14.91 -24.40
N ARG A 306 -1.74 16.00 -23.63
CA ARG A 306 -2.06 17.32 -24.18
C ARG A 306 -0.82 17.91 -24.85
N ALA A 307 -1.00 18.76 -25.85
CA ALA A 307 0.11 19.36 -26.60
C ALA A 307 1.12 20.10 -25.69
N VAL A 308 0.61 20.81 -24.68
CA VAL A 308 1.42 21.54 -23.68
C VAL A 308 2.25 20.59 -22.82
N ASP A 309 1.69 19.45 -22.43
CA ASP A 309 2.38 18.47 -21.58
C ASP A 309 3.53 17.78 -22.36
N LYS A 310 3.31 17.48 -23.65
CA LYS A 310 4.35 16.93 -24.54
C LYS A 310 5.51 17.90 -24.76
N GLU A 311 5.22 19.20 -24.86
CA GLU A 311 6.25 20.23 -24.99
C GLU A 311 7.06 20.38 -23.70
N LEU A 312 6.40 20.33 -22.54
CA LEU A 312 7.09 20.32 -21.24
C LEU A 312 8.01 19.10 -21.16
N GLU A 313 7.52 17.89 -21.47
CA GLU A 313 8.33 16.68 -21.46
C GLU A 313 9.55 16.78 -22.40
N ALA A 314 9.37 17.28 -23.64
CA ALA A 314 10.47 17.50 -24.56
C ALA A 314 11.52 18.47 -23.98
N LYS A 315 11.08 19.53 -23.31
CA LYS A 315 11.97 20.47 -22.59
C LYS A 315 12.67 19.79 -21.41
N MET A 316 11.99 18.91 -20.67
CA MET A 316 12.62 18.15 -19.57
C MET A 316 13.69 17.18 -20.09
N GLN A 317 13.43 16.52 -21.22
CA GLN A 317 14.37 15.58 -21.84
C GLN A 317 15.62 16.30 -22.37
N GLN A 318 15.47 17.51 -22.91
CA GLN A 318 16.59 18.35 -23.35
C GLN A 318 17.43 18.93 -22.20
N ALA A 319 16.84 19.10 -21.02
CA ALA A 319 17.51 19.67 -19.85
C ALA A 319 18.26 18.64 -18.99
N ARG A 320 18.21 17.34 -19.33
CA ARG A 320 19.00 16.30 -18.63
C ARG A 320 20.45 16.34 -19.13
N PRO A 321 21.44 16.67 -18.27
CA PRO A 321 22.84 16.55 -18.65
C PRO A 321 23.18 15.07 -18.90
N ASN A 322 23.97 14.84 -19.96
CA ASN A 322 24.43 13.54 -20.43
C ASN A 322 25.40 12.88 -19.46
#